data_AF-A0A523UFK0-F1
#
_entry.id   AF-A0A523UFK0-F1
#
_cell.length_a   1.000
_cell.length_b   1.000
_cell.length_c   1.000
_cell.angle_alpha   90.00
_cell.angle_beta   90.00
_cell.angle_gamma   90.00
#
_symmetry.space_group_name_H-M   'P 1'
#
loop_
_entity.id
_entity.type
_entity.pdbx_description
1 polymer ?
#
loop_
_entity_poly.entity_id
_entity_poly.type
_entity_poly.pdbx_seq_one_letter_code
_entity_poly.pdbx_strand_id
1 'polypeptide(L)'
;FGALMNGFMYIEISGTGGGAFRSMYAQFLEEASSIMNKPALIEVAEMMRQSAASWSEIASGFLPDSWPNLRRTRELMTEKNRLFEAQEPGALEAMRKINEELDELMGKAVEDLQKAPTFLAGVQTSILKCYEIEKKAFNTLSSIVK
;
A
#
# COMPACT_ATOMS: atom_id res chain seq x y z
N PHE A 1 -2.46 -6.17 -16.22
CA PHE A 1 -3.23 -6.59 -15.03
C PHE A 1 -2.34 -7.05 -13.89
N GLY A 2 -1.61 -8.18 -14.00
CA GLY A 2 -0.84 -8.76 -12.89
C GLY A 2 0.12 -7.81 -12.16
N ALA A 3 0.81 -6.92 -12.89
CA ALA A 3 1.68 -5.91 -12.28
C ALA A 3 0.92 -4.92 -11.36
N LEU A 4 -0.28 -4.51 -11.73
CA LEU A 4 -1.11 -3.59 -10.95
C LEU A 4 -1.60 -4.26 -9.66
N MET A 5 -2.09 -5.50 -9.79
CA MET A 5 -2.56 -6.31 -8.67
C MET A 5 -1.42 -6.59 -7.67
N ASN A 6 -0.26 -7.02 -8.18
CA ASN A 6 0.92 -7.25 -7.34
C ASN A 6 1.41 -5.98 -6.67
N GLY A 7 1.37 -4.83 -7.36
CA GLY A 7 1.71 -3.53 -6.78
C GLY A 7 0.86 -3.21 -5.55
N PHE A 8 -0.47 -3.35 -5.66
CA PHE A 8 -1.36 -3.18 -4.50
C PHE A 8 -1.06 -4.20 -3.40
N MET A 9 -0.95 -5.49 -3.75
CA MET A 9 -0.73 -6.58 -2.80
C MET A 9 0.52 -6.38 -1.95
N TYR A 10 1.66 -6.08 -2.58
CA TYR A 10 2.93 -5.95 -1.88
C TYR A 10 3.05 -4.67 -1.04
N ILE A 11 2.25 -3.64 -1.34
CA ILE A 11 2.23 -2.42 -0.54
C ILE A 11 1.29 -2.57 0.66
N GLU A 12 0.10 -3.14 0.46
CA GLU A 12 -0.98 -3.13 1.46
C GLU A 12 -1.16 -4.43 2.25
N ILE A 13 -0.98 -5.59 1.62
CA ILE A 13 -1.54 -6.87 2.10
C ILE A 13 -0.46 -7.87 2.51
N SER A 14 0.69 -7.91 1.85
CA SER A 14 1.72 -8.96 2.04
C SER A 14 2.53 -8.80 3.34
N GLY A 15 1.87 -8.65 4.49
CA GLY A 15 2.51 -8.58 5.81
C GLY A 15 3.19 -7.24 6.11
N THR A 16 2.90 -6.19 5.35
CA THR A 16 3.50 -4.86 5.51
C THR A 16 2.84 -4.00 6.59
N GLY A 17 1.63 -4.37 7.01
CA GLY A 17 0.77 -3.51 7.84
C GLY A 17 0.25 -2.27 7.10
N GLY A 18 0.25 -2.29 5.76
CA GLY A 18 -0.09 -1.15 4.92
C GLY A 18 1.07 -0.18 4.69
N GLY A 19 0.95 0.63 3.63
CA GLY A 19 1.91 1.70 3.34
C GLY A 19 3.37 1.23 3.21
N ALA A 20 3.59 0.01 2.70
CA ALA A 20 4.90 -0.59 2.50
C ALA A 20 5.81 -0.56 3.75
N PHE A 21 5.31 -0.92 4.94
CA PHE A 21 6.03 -0.91 6.23
C PHE A 21 6.33 0.46 6.83
N ARG A 22 6.01 1.57 6.16
CA ARG A 22 6.44 2.91 6.64
C ARG A 22 5.78 3.30 7.96
N SER A 23 4.55 2.85 8.20
CA SER A 23 3.87 2.99 9.49
C SER A 23 4.61 2.26 10.62
N MET A 24 5.06 1.04 10.37
CA MET A 24 5.85 0.26 11.33
C MET A 24 7.20 0.94 11.64
N TYR A 25 7.89 1.45 10.61
CA TYR A 25 9.12 2.23 10.81
C TYR A 25 8.89 3.53 11.57
N ALA A 26 7.75 4.21 11.36
CA ALA A 26 7.40 5.39 12.13
C ALA A 26 7.23 5.08 13.63
N GLN A 27 6.50 4.01 13.95
CA GLN A 27 6.34 3.54 15.34
C GLN A 27 7.70 3.20 15.97
N PHE A 28 8.55 2.47 15.24
CA PHE A 28 9.90 2.16 15.68
C PHE A 28 10.72 3.43 16.01
N LEU A 29 10.69 4.45 15.14
CA LEU A 29 11.43 5.70 15.36
C LEU A 29 10.89 6.49 16.56
N GLU A 30 9.58 6.47 16.76
CA GLU A 30 8.92 7.10 17.91
C GLU A 30 9.34 6.44 19.23
N GLU A 31 9.36 5.11 19.29
CA GLU A 31 9.86 4.37 20.46
C GLU A 31 11.36 4.62 20.69
N ALA A 32 12.16 4.54 19.62
CA ALA A 32 13.61 4.76 19.67
C ALA A 32 13.99 6.17 20.16
N SER A 33 13.16 7.18 19.87
CA SER A 33 13.33 8.55 20.36
C SER A 33 13.56 8.61 21.87
N SER A 34 12.73 7.88 22.62
CA SER A 34 12.81 7.83 24.08
C SER A 34 14.01 7.02 24.58
N ILE A 35 14.26 5.86 23.97
CA ILE A 35 15.33 4.92 24.38
C ILE A 35 16.72 5.55 24.15
N MET A 36 16.87 6.29 23.05
CA MET A 36 18.14 6.89 22.65
C MET A 36 18.31 8.34 23.15
N ASN A 37 17.32 8.91 23.84
CA ASN A 37 17.26 10.34 24.16
C ASN A 37 17.49 11.25 22.93
N LYS A 38 16.85 10.91 21.80
CA LYS A 38 16.94 11.67 20.53
C LYS A 38 15.55 12.15 20.10
N PRO A 39 15.01 13.23 20.70
CA PRO A 39 13.65 13.72 20.39
C PRO A 39 13.43 14.08 18.92
N ALA A 40 14.51 14.43 18.19
CA ALA A 40 14.47 14.69 16.75
C ALA A 40 14.00 13.48 15.91
N LEU A 41 14.05 12.25 16.44
CA LEU A 41 13.50 11.06 15.76
C LEU A 41 11.98 11.11 15.60
N ILE A 42 11.26 11.87 16.44
CA ILE A 42 9.81 12.06 16.31
C ILE A 42 9.46 12.78 15.00
N GLU A 43 10.30 13.73 14.58
CA GLU A 43 10.10 14.44 13.31
C GLU A 43 10.24 13.48 12.12
N VAL A 44 11.22 12.58 12.17
CA VAL A 44 11.41 11.55 11.14
C VAL A 44 10.26 10.54 11.16
N ALA A 45 9.78 10.14 12.34
CA ALA A 45 8.62 9.26 12.47
C ALA A 45 7.39 9.85 11.76
N GLU A 46 7.15 11.16 11.90
CA GLU A 46 6.06 11.84 11.22
C GLU A 46 6.23 11.86 9.69
N MET A 47 7.46 12.11 9.20
CA MET A 47 7.73 12.01 7.76
C MET A 47 7.53 10.58 7.24
N MET A 48 7.84 9.57 8.04
CA MET A 48 7.57 8.17 7.70
C MET A 48 6.07 7.86 7.67
N ARG A 49 5.25 8.44 8.55
CA ARG A 49 3.77 8.34 8.44
C ARG A 49 3.24 8.98 7.16
N GLN A 50 3.77 10.15 6.78
CA GLN A 50 3.40 10.80 5.51
C GLN A 50 3.83 9.97 4.29
N SER A 51 5.00 9.32 4.38
CA SER A 51 5.46 8.37 3.36
C SER A 51 4.53 7.16 3.28
N ALA A 52 4.09 6.60 4.41
CA ALA A 52 3.13 5.49 4.45
C ALA A 52 1.83 5.84 3.71
N ALA A 53 1.26 7.02 3.99
CA ALA A 53 0.07 7.50 3.30
C ALA A 53 0.29 7.62 1.78
N SER A 54 1.47 8.11 1.37
CA SER A 54 1.81 8.23 -0.06
C SER A 54 2.00 6.87 -0.73
N TRP A 55 2.58 5.89 -0.04
CA TRP A 55 2.61 4.49 -0.50
C TRP A 55 1.20 3.92 -0.69
N SER A 56 0.29 4.20 0.23
CA SER A 56 -1.12 3.78 0.10
C SER A 56 -1.87 4.46 -1.04
N GLU A 57 -1.55 5.73 -1.33
CA GLU A 57 -2.02 6.43 -2.54
C GLU A 57 -1.53 5.73 -3.82
N ILE A 58 -0.23 5.35 -3.88
CA ILE A 58 0.35 4.61 -5.01
C ILE A 58 -0.37 3.27 -5.22
N ALA A 59 -0.54 2.50 -4.14
CA ALA A 59 -1.26 1.22 -4.17
C ALA A 59 -2.68 1.37 -4.71
N SER A 60 -3.45 2.32 -4.17
CA SER A 60 -4.81 2.61 -4.63
C SER A 60 -4.84 3.08 -6.08
N GLY A 61 -3.83 3.80 -6.53
CA GLY A 61 -3.70 4.25 -7.92
C GLY A 61 -3.47 3.10 -8.92
N PHE A 62 -2.91 1.96 -8.49
CA PHE A 62 -2.83 0.77 -9.36
C PHE A 62 -4.19 0.13 -9.60
N LEU A 63 -5.13 0.28 -8.67
CA LEU A 63 -6.48 -0.29 -8.75
C LEU A 63 -7.55 0.80 -8.49
N PRO A 64 -7.69 1.80 -9.39
CA PRO A 64 -8.43 3.02 -9.12
C PRO A 64 -9.94 2.87 -9.26
N ASP A 65 -10.69 3.76 -8.60
CA ASP A 65 -12.16 3.79 -8.64
C ASP A 65 -12.74 4.06 -10.02
N SER A 66 -12.00 4.76 -10.88
CA SER A 66 -12.40 5.09 -12.25
C SER A 66 -12.43 3.88 -13.19
N TRP A 67 -11.91 2.73 -12.75
CA TRP A 67 -11.89 1.48 -13.51
C TRP A 67 -12.62 0.40 -12.71
N PRO A 68 -13.92 0.16 -12.96
CA PRO A 68 -14.78 -0.66 -12.11
C PRO A 68 -14.23 -2.05 -11.81
N ASN A 69 -13.68 -2.75 -12.81
CA ASN A 69 -13.11 -4.09 -12.61
C ASN A 69 -11.83 -4.06 -11.74
N LEU A 70 -11.00 -3.01 -11.85
CA LEU A 70 -9.82 -2.82 -11.00
C LEU A 70 -10.22 -2.43 -9.57
N ARG A 71 -11.19 -1.52 -9.42
CA ARG A 71 -11.77 -1.18 -8.11
C ARG A 71 -12.29 -2.41 -7.39
N ARG A 72 -13.09 -3.23 -8.08
CA ARG A 72 -13.65 -4.45 -7.51
C ARG A 72 -12.56 -5.46 -7.11
N THR A 73 -11.51 -5.58 -7.93
CA THR A 73 -10.31 -6.36 -7.59
C THR A 73 -9.70 -5.91 -6.26
N ARG A 74 -9.53 -4.58 -6.06
CA ARG A 74 -9.01 -4.01 -4.80
C ARG A 74 -9.87 -4.35 -3.59
N GLU A 75 -11.19 -4.17 -3.72
CA GLU A 75 -12.16 -4.46 -2.66
C GLU A 75 -12.11 -5.93 -2.25
N LEU A 76 -12.11 -6.84 -3.22
CA LEU A 76 -12.02 -8.29 -2.98
C LEU A 76 -10.70 -8.71 -2.36
N MET A 77 -9.57 -8.14 -2.82
CA MET A 77 -8.26 -8.42 -2.22
C MET A 77 -8.20 -7.98 -0.76
N THR A 78 -8.76 -6.80 -0.45
CA THR A 78 -8.82 -6.26 0.91
C THR A 78 -9.70 -7.13 1.80
N GLU A 79 -10.89 -7.51 1.32
CA GLU A 79 -11.79 -8.39 2.07
C GLU A 79 -11.20 -9.78 2.27
N LYS A 80 -10.54 -10.34 1.25
CA LYS A 80 -9.84 -11.63 1.37
C LYS A 80 -8.75 -11.55 2.45
N ASN A 81 -7.97 -10.48 2.49
CA ASN A 81 -6.95 -10.30 3.52
C ASN A 81 -7.57 -10.24 4.91
N ARG A 82 -8.65 -9.46 5.08
CA ARG A 82 -9.37 -9.37 6.35
C ARG A 82 -9.87 -10.74 6.84
N LEU A 83 -10.47 -11.54 5.95
CA LEU A 83 -10.92 -12.90 6.26
C LEU A 83 -9.75 -13.82 6.64
N PHE A 84 -8.63 -13.70 5.94
CA PHE A 84 -7.42 -14.46 6.23
C PHE A 84 -6.83 -14.08 7.60
N GLU A 85 -6.78 -12.81 7.96
CA GLU A 85 -6.26 -12.34 9.26
C GLU A 85 -7.19 -12.71 10.42
N ALA A 86 -8.51 -12.57 10.23
CA ALA A 86 -9.49 -12.81 11.27
C ALA A 86 -9.73 -14.30 11.58
N GLN A 87 -9.47 -15.21 10.61
CA GLN A 87 -9.64 -16.66 10.75
C GLN A 87 -11.04 -17.08 11.27
N GLU A 88 -12.08 -16.34 10.89
CA GLU A 88 -13.46 -16.59 11.33
C GLU A 88 -14.02 -17.92 10.76
N PRO A 89 -14.99 -18.58 11.44
CA PRO A 89 -15.66 -19.76 10.90
C PRO A 89 -16.24 -19.50 9.50
N GLY A 90 -15.92 -20.38 8.54
CA GLY A 90 -16.36 -20.23 7.15
C GLY A 90 -15.47 -19.32 6.30
N ALA A 91 -14.40 -18.73 6.85
CA ALA A 91 -13.47 -17.88 6.10
C ALA A 91 -12.88 -18.59 4.86
N LEU A 92 -12.54 -19.88 4.97
CA LEU A 92 -12.02 -20.64 3.83
C LEU A 92 -13.00 -20.66 2.64
N GLU A 93 -14.28 -20.94 2.90
CA GLU A 93 -15.30 -20.99 1.87
C GLU A 93 -15.57 -19.60 1.26
N ALA A 94 -15.59 -18.56 2.09
CA ALA A 94 -15.70 -17.18 1.63
C ALA A 94 -14.52 -16.78 0.73
N MET A 95 -13.28 -17.11 1.14
CA MET A 95 -12.07 -16.82 0.36
C MET A 95 -12.04 -17.59 -0.97
N ARG A 96 -12.58 -18.82 -1.03
CA ARG A 96 -12.70 -19.58 -2.28
C ARG A 96 -13.60 -18.85 -3.29
N LYS A 97 -14.78 -18.39 -2.85
CA LYS A 97 -15.70 -17.60 -3.68
C LYS A 97 -15.08 -16.29 -4.16
N ILE A 98 -14.32 -15.61 -3.28
CA ILE A 98 -13.56 -14.42 -3.67
C ILE A 98 -12.53 -14.74 -4.76
N ASN A 99 -11.80 -15.86 -4.65
CA ASN A 99 -10.82 -16.22 -5.67
C ASN A 99 -11.49 -16.53 -7.02
N GLU A 100 -12.65 -17.21 -7.03
CA GLU A 100 -13.43 -17.43 -8.25
C GLU A 100 -13.84 -16.09 -8.91
N GLU A 101 -14.32 -15.11 -8.13
CA GLU A 101 -14.67 -13.79 -8.65
C GLU A 101 -13.42 -13.01 -9.15
N LEU A 102 -12.28 -13.12 -8.45
CA LEU A 102 -11.02 -12.51 -8.88
C LEU A 102 -10.52 -13.10 -10.21
N ASP A 103 -10.68 -14.41 -10.42
CA ASP A 103 -10.30 -15.08 -11.68
C ASP A 103 -11.14 -14.57 -12.86
N GLU A 104 -12.45 -14.37 -12.67
CA GLU A 104 -13.31 -13.76 -13.68
C GLU A 104 -12.94 -12.29 -13.96
N LEU A 105 -12.67 -11.51 -12.91
CA LEU A 105 -12.29 -10.10 -13.02
C LEU A 105 -10.96 -9.91 -13.74
N MET A 106 -10.03 -10.87 -13.60
CA MET A 106 -8.77 -10.83 -14.35
C MET A 106 -9.02 -10.77 -15.87
N GLY A 107 -9.95 -11.58 -16.39
CA GLY A 107 -10.32 -11.54 -17.81
C GLY A 107 -10.89 -10.19 -18.22
N LYS A 108 -11.89 -9.70 -17.48
CA LYS A 108 -12.56 -8.41 -17.73
C LYS A 108 -11.59 -7.23 -17.65
N ALA A 109 -10.67 -7.25 -16.69
CA ALA A 109 -9.67 -6.21 -16.52
C ALA A 109 -8.62 -6.21 -17.64
N VAL A 110 -8.26 -7.38 -18.20
CA VAL A 110 -7.37 -7.46 -19.37
C VAL A 110 -8.03 -6.85 -20.61
N GLU A 111 -9.34 -7.04 -20.79
CA GLU A 111 -10.12 -6.40 -21.85
C GLU A 111 -10.19 -4.88 -21.65
N ASP A 112 -10.47 -4.41 -20.43
CA ASP A 112 -10.47 -2.98 -20.13
C ASP A 112 -9.12 -2.33 -20.43
N LEU A 113 -8.02 -3.00 -20.06
CA LEU A 113 -6.64 -2.52 -20.24
C LEU A 113 -6.17 -2.52 -21.70
N GLN A 114 -7.00 -2.96 -22.66
CA GLN A 114 -6.76 -2.64 -24.08
C GLN A 114 -6.89 -1.13 -24.34
N LYS A 115 -7.63 -0.41 -23.50
CA LYS A 115 -7.64 1.05 -23.46
C LYS A 115 -6.38 1.54 -22.75
N ALA A 116 -5.82 2.65 -23.22
CA ALA A 116 -4.66 3.26 -22.58
C ALA A 116 -4.94 3.53 -21.08
N PRO A 117 -4.12 3.03 -20.14
CA PRO A 117 -4.35 3.17 -18.71
C PRO A 117 -3.96 4.58 -18.22
N THR A 118 -4.80 5.57 -18.52
CA THR A 118 -4.56 6.99 -18.22
C THR A 118 -4.38 7.28 -16.73
N PHE A 119 -4.87 6.41 -15.85
CA PHE A 119 -4.69 6.50 -14.39
C PHE A 119 -3.23 6.38 -13.94
N LEU A 120 -2.34 5.80 -14.75
CA LEU A 120 -0.92 5.66 -14.40
C LEU A 120 -0.20 7.01 -14.27
N ALA A 121 -0.70 8.08 -14.91
CA ALA A 121 -0.17 9.42 -14.71
C ALA A 121 -0.36 9.89 -13.25
N GLY A 122 -1.50 9.55 -12.63
CA GLY A 122 -1.75 9.83 -11.21
C GLY A 122 -0.81 9.04 -10.30
N VAL A 123 -0.58 7.76 -10.62
CA VAL A 123 0.38 6.91 -9.90
C VAL A 123 1.79 7.50 -9.96
N GLN A 124 2.22 7.98 -11.14
CA GLN A 124 3.51 8.65 -11.30
C GLN A 124 3.63 9.87 -10.39
N THR A 125 2.59 10.71 -10.32
CA THR A 125 2.57 11.86 -9.41
C THR A 125 2.73 11.43 -7.94
N SER A 126 2.02 10.39 -7.50
CA SER A 126 2.15 9.85 -6.14
C SER A 126 3.54 9.29 -5.86
N ILE A 127 4.17 8.62 -6.83
CA ILE A 127 5.55 8.13 -6.71
C ILE A 127 6.54 9.29 -6.50
N LEU A 128 6.43 10.36 -7.30
CA LEU A 128 7.29 11.53 -7.18
C LEU A 128 7.11 12.25 -5.83
N LYS A 129 5.86 12.38 -5.37
CA LYS A 129 5.54 12.90 -4.03
C LYS A 129 6.19 12.04 -2.93
N CYS A 130 6.05 10.72 -3.01
CA CYS A 130 6.64 9.79 -2.06
C CYS A 130 8.16 9.91 -2.01
N TYR A 131 8.80 10.04 -3.19
CA TYR A 131 10.24 10.23 -3.29
C TYR A 131 10.73 11.49 -2.55
N GLU A 132 10.06 12.63 -2.72
CA GLU A 132 10.47 13.87 -2.03
C GLU A 132 10.31 13.76 -0.50
N ILE A 133 9.25 13.09 -0.03
CA ILE A 133 9.05 12.81 1.40
C ILE A 133 10.16 11.92 1.94
N GLU A 134 10.43 10.77 1.29
CA GLU A 134 11.45 9.82 1.75
C GLU A 134 12.86 10.42 1.68
N LYS A 135 13.17 11.20 0.64
CA LYS A 135 14.44 11.92 0.52
C LYS A 135 14.66 12.87 1.70
N LYS A 136 13.63 13.64 2.10
CA LYS A 136 13.70 14.51 3.27
C LYS A 136 13.88 13.68 4.54
N ALA A 137 13.06 12.64 4.74
CA ALA A 137 13.11 11.77 5.91
C ALA A 137 14.50 11.15 6.11
N PHE A 138 15.11 10.60 5.06
CA PHE A 138 16.42 9.96 5.14
C PHE A 138 17.56 10.95 5.38
N ASN A 139 17.49 12.17 4.81
CA ASN A 139 18.47 13.21 5.10
C ASN A 139 18.39 13.66 6.57
N THR A 140 17.18 13.88 7.09
CA THR A 140 16.96 14.22 8.50
C THR A 140 17.39 13.09 9.43
N LEU A 141 17.06 11.84 9.10
CA LEU A 141 17.52 10.70 9.89
C LEU A 141 19.05 10.63 9.92
N SER A 142 19.70 10.77 8.76
CA SER A 142 21.16 10.74 8.66
C SER A 142 21.86 11.81 9.50
N SER A 143 21.28 13.00 9.66
CA SER A 143 21.86 14.04 10.51
C SER A 143 21.72 13.75 12.01
N ILE A 144 20.75 12.93 12.40
CA ILE A 144 20.50 12.54 13.80
C ILE A 144 21.39 11.38 14.24
N VAL A 145 21.65 10.40 13.37
CA VAL A 145 22.47 9.21 13.71
C VAL A 145 23.97 9.40 13.57
N LYS A 146 24.43 10.47 12.93
CA LYS A 146 25.85 10.89 12.98
C LYS A 146 26.22 11.37 14.38
#